data_AF-A0AA37QW00-F1
#
_entry.id   AF-A0AA37QW00-F1
#
_cell.length_a   1.000
_cell.length_b   1.000
_cell.length_c   1.000
_cell.angle_alpha   90.00
_cell.angle_beta   90.00
_cell.angle_gamma   90.00
#
_symmetry.space_group_name_H-M   'P 1'
#
loop_
_entity.id
_entity.type
_entity.pdbx_description
1 polymer ?
#
loop_
_entity_poly.entity_id
_entity_poly.type
_entity_poly.pdbx_seq_one_letter_code
_entity_poly.pdbx_strand_id
1 'polypeptide(L)'
;MPNALMEESAEGGPDGGAYSPDELLTLISAFTPLDWLRVRKAAIHFSKRCRLEWRELQNEALVRSLDGRRKCPRNVAVTTFLGNVIRSIASEAYGFEGHVHLSEELEAQQRTASGLTDLTKSADPAASTMDAQKILAEVVAAFDGDAMAEMMFDGIIDGVEGQELRQLLELSQKDFDSKRRFVRRRLNDYAERNPHVR
;
A
#
# COMPACT_ATOMS: atom_id res chain seq x y z
N MET A 1 -55.14 34.12 19.00
CA MET A 1 -53.70 34.46 19.09
C MET A 1 -53.28 34.33 20.55
N PRO A 2 -52.10 33.76 20.88
CA PRO A 2 -51.01 33.40 19.98
C PRO A 2 -50.84 31.89 19.78
N ASN A 3 -50.39 31.59 18.58
CA ASN A 3 -50.10 30.30 18.00
C ASN A 3 -48.73 29.84 18.52
N ALA A 4 -48.61 28.57 18.90
CA ALA A 4 -47.37 28.00 19.39
C ALA A 4 -46.32 27.97 18.27
N LEU A 5 -45.17 28.57 18.57
CA LEU A 5 -43.92 28.45 17.85
C LEU A 5 -43.44 27.00 17.91
N MET A 6 -42.96 26.46 16.80
CA MET A 6 -41.54 26.12 16.60
C MET A 6 -41.42 25.08 15.49
N GLU A 7 -40.95 25.59 14.36
CA GLU A 7 -39.83 25.03 13.59
C GLU A 7 -39.92 23.54 13.24
N GLU A 8 -40.57 23.32 12.11
CA GLU A 8 -40.25 22.28 11.16
C GLU A 8 -38.78 22.42 10.74
N SER A 9 -37.86 21.80 11.50
CA SER A 9 -36.49 21.60 11.05
C SER A 9 -36.48 20.48 10.01
N ALA A 10 -36.57 20.89 8.75
CA ALA A 10 -36.05 20.14 7.65
C ALA A 10 -34.51 20.04 7.75
N GLU A 11 -34.00 18.99 7.10
CA GLU A 11 -32.62 18.77 6.64
C GLU A 11 -31.69 17.87 7.46
N GLY A 12 -31.16 16.88 6.74
CA GLY A 12 -30.17 15.91 7.18
C GLY A 12 -30.07 14.76 6.17
N GLY A 13 -29.78 15.06 4.91
CA GLY A 13 -29.34 14.03 3.94
C GLY A 13 -28.09 13.29 4.46
N PRO A 14 -27.71 12.12 3.88
CA PRO A 14 -26.65 11.28 4.45
C PRO A 14 -25.34 12.07 4.53
N ASP A 15 -24.99 12.47 5.75
CA ASP A 15 -23.98 13.47 6.04
C ASP A 15 -22.59 13.02 5.57
N GLY A 16 -21.98 13.82 4.69
CA GLY A 16 -20.61 13.67 4.20
C GLY A 16 -19.55 14.04 5.24
N GLY A 17 -19.79 13.71 6.51
CA GLY A 17 -18.91 14.04 7.64
C GLY A 17 -17.77 13.04 7.84
N ALA A 18 -16.91 13.33 8.82
CA ALA A 18 -15.89 12.41 9.31
C ALA A 18 -16.36 11.72 10.60
N TYR A 19 -15.82 10.53 10.89
CA TYR A 19 -15.97 9.89 12.19
C TYR A 19 -15.26 10.71 13.27
N SER A 20 -15.85 10.81 14.46
CA SER A 20 -15.14 11.26 15.64
C SER A 20 -14.09 10.23 16.07
N PRO A 21 -13.09 10.61 16.90
CA PRO A 21 -12.13 9.66 17.46
C PRO A 21 -12.78 8.46 18.17
N ASP A 22 -13.83 8.68 18.95
CA ASP A 22 -14.52 7.64 19.71
C ASP A 22 -15.31 6.68 18.82
N GLU A 23 -15.97 7.22 17.78
CA GLU A 23 -16.64 6.40 16.76
C GLU A 23 -15.62 5.56 15.98
N LEU A 24 -14.49 6.17 15.63
CA LEU A 24 -13.42 5.48 14.91
C LEU A 24 -12.80 4.38 15.77
N LEU A 25 -12.59 4.62 17.07
CA LEU A 25 -12.12 3.61 18.02
C LEU A 25 -13.08 2.43 18.10
N THR A 26 -14.38 2.71 18.14
CA THR A 26 -15.44 1.69 18.17
C THR A 26 -15.39 0.83 16.91
N LEU A 27 -15.22 1.44 15.74
CA LEU A 27 -15.09 0.72 14.46
C LEU A 27 -13.81 -0.12 14.40
N ILE A 28 -12.66 0.43 14.81
CA ILE A 28 -11.38 -0.29 14.82
C ILE A 28 -11.42 -1.46 15.80
N SER A 29 -12.08 -1.29 16.95
CA SER A 29 -12.24 -2.36 17.95
C SER A 29 -13.13 -3.50 17.45
N ALA A 30 -13.99 -3.24 16.46
CA ALA A 30 -14.82 -4.24 15.79
C ALA A 30 -14.14 -4.91 14.57
N PHE A 31 -12.87 -4.58 14.28
CA PHE A 31 -12.13 -5.17 13.16
C PHE A 31 -12.06 -6.69 13.24
N THR A 32 -12.38 -7.33 12.12
CA THR A 32 -12.17 -8.76 11.92
C THR A 32 -10.68 -9.07 11.73
N PRO A 33 -10.25 -10.33 11.86
CA PRO A 33 -8.89 -10.72 11.51
C PRO A 33 -8.47 -10.34 10.10
N LEU A 34 -9.44 -10.33 9.16
CA LEU A 34 -9.20 -9.91 7.79
C LEU A 34 -8.93 -8.41 7.69
N ASP A 35 -9.68 -7.57 8.42
CA ASP A 35 -9.42 -6.12 8.47
C ASP A 35 -8.02 -5.79 9.00
N TRP A 36 -7.62 -6.47 10.08
CA TRP A 36 -6.25 -6.35 10.61
C TRP A 36 -5.19 -6.82 9.62
N LEU A 37 -5.46 -7.90 8.88
CA LEU A 37 -4.56 -8.40 7.84
C LEU A 37 -4.37 -7.37 6.72
N ARG A 38 -5.43 -6.67 6.31
CA ARG A 38 -5.35 -5.60 5.30
C ARG A 38 -4.46 -4.45 5.75
N VAL A 39 -4.70 -3.90 6.94
CA VAL A 39 -3.90 -2.80 7.48
C VAL A 39 -2.45 -3.23 7.67
N ARG A 40 -2.21 -4.46 8.14
CA ARG A 40 -0.86 -5.02 8.27
C ARG A 40 -0.16 -5.16 6.92
N LYS A 41 -0.84 -5.66 5.88
CA LYS A 41 -0.26 -5.79 4.54
C LYS A 41 0.10 -4.42 3.96
N ALA A 42 -0.74 -3.42 4.13
CA ALA A 42 -0.41 -2.04 3.77
C ALA A 42 0.83 -1.54 4.53
N ALA A 43 0.90 -1.77 5.85
CA ALA A 43 2.06 -1.38 6.66
C ALA A 43 3.36 -2.06 6.21
N ILE A 44 3.32 -3.37 5.95
CA ILE A 44 4.49 -4.13 5.45
C ILE A 44 4.91 -3.63 4.06
N HIS A 45 3.95 -3.34 3.19
CA HIS A 45 4.24 -2.81 1.86
C HIS A 45 4.98 -1.47 1.95
N PHE A 46 4.47 -0.53 2.76
CA PHE A 46 5.05 0.81 2.88
C PHE A 46 6.28 0.88 3.80
N SER A 47 6.48 -0.05 4.73
CA SER A 47 7.70 -0.12 5.54
C SER A 47 8.93 -0.42 4.68
N LYS A 48 8.77 -1.18 3.59
CA LYS A 48 9.87 -1.42 2.62
C LYS A 48 10.32 -0.15 1.90
N ARG A 49 9.55 0.94 2.01
CA ARG A 49 9.77 2.22 1.30
C ARG A 49 10.18 3.34 2.24
N CYS A 50 10.40 3.07 3.52
CA CYS A 50 10.86 4.07 4.48
C CYS A 50 11.70 3.40 5.57
N ARG A 51 12.26 4.19 6.48
CA ARG A 51 13.12 3.68 7.58
C ARG A 51 12.34 3.19 8.80
N LEU A 52 11.01 3.13 8.72
CA LEU A 52 10.13 2.74 9.82
C LEU A 52 9.72 1.27 9.71
N GLU A 53 9.67 0.58 10.84
CA GLU A 53 9.20 -0.80 10.90
C GLU A 53 7.67 -0.86 10.73
N TRP A 54 7.13 -1.96 10.20
CA TRP A 54 5.70 -2.02 9.84
C TRP A 54 4.76 -1.85 11.04
N ARG A 55 5.13 -2.29 12.25
CA ARG A 55 4.36 -2.07 13.48
C ARG A 55 4.41 -0.60 13.88
N GLU A 56 5.54 0.07 13.69
CA GLU A 56 5.66 1.51 13.95
C GLU A 56 4.74 2.30 13.03
N LEU A 57 4.74 2.00 11.72
CA LEU A 57 3.82 2.62 10.76
C LEU A 57 2.35 2.36 11.11
N GLN A 58 2.00 1.12 11.43
CA GLN A 58 0.64 0.75 11.81
C GLN A 58 0.21 1.49 13.08
N ASN A 59 1.04 1.50 14.13
CA ASN A 59 0.73 2.15 15.39
C ASN A 59 0.64 3.67 15.23
N GLU A 60 1.54 4.30 14.49
CA GLU A 60 1.49 5.74 14.25
C GLU A 60 0.24 6.12 13.45
N ALA A 61 -0.17 5.30 12.47
CA ALA A 61 -1.42 5.51 11.75
C ALA A 61 -2.64 5.43 12.68
N LEU A 62 -2.67 4.47 13.60
CA LEU A 62 -3.73 4.34 14.61
C LEU A 62 -3.73 5.55 15.55
N VAL A 63 -2.58 5.93 16.10
CA VAL A 63 -2.45 7.08 17.02
C VAL A 63 -2.92 8.36 16.36
N ARG A 64 -2.41 8.69 15.17
CA ARG A 64 -2.81 9.91 14.42
C ARG A 64 -4.29 9.94 14.03
N SER A 65 -4.92 8.77 13.92
CA SER A 65 -6.33 8.69 13.59
C SER A 65 -7.20 8.84 14.84
N LEU A 66 -6.79 8.21 15.94
CA LEU A 66 -7.50 8.22 17.22
C LEU A 66 -7.27 9.50 18.05
N ASP A 67 -6.23 10.28 17.74
CA ASP A 67 -6.05 11.61 18.32
C ASP A 67 -6.68 12.74 17.47
N GLY A 68 -7.29 12.37 16.34
CA GLY A 68 -7.99 13.29 15.44
C GLY A 68 -7.10 14.10 14.48
N ARG A 69 -5.76 13.89 14.47
CA ARG A 69 -4.87 14.52 13.48
C ARG A 69 -5.16 14.07 12.04
N ARG A 70 -5.71 12.86 11.87
CA ARG A 70 -6.21 12.32 10.60
C ARG A 70 -7.68 11.95 10.77
N LYS A 71 -8.53 12.50 9.89
CA LYS A 71 -9.98 12.31 9.96
C LYS A 71 -10.44 11.32 8.90
N CYS A 72 -11.14 10.26 9.32
CA CYS A 72 -11.72 9.28 8.42
C CYS A 72 -13.08 9.77 7.90
N PRO A 73 -13.25 10.02 6.60
CA PRO A 73 -14.56 10.30 6.01
C PRO A 73 -15.50 9.11 6.20
N ARG A 74 -16.79 9.36 6.45
CA ARG A 74 -17.79 8.29 6.65
C ARG A 74 -18.07 7.45 5.40
N ASN A 75 -17.75 7.97 4.22
CA ASN A 75 -17.90 7.26 2.94
C ASN A 75 -16.67 6.43 2.55
N VAL A 76 -15.64 6.34 3.41
CA VAL A 76 -14.42 5.57 3.16
C VAL A 76 -14.31 4.45 4.19
N ALA A 77 -14.04 3.22 3.71
CA ALA A 77 -13.78 2.10 4.60
C ALA A 77 -12.57 2.38 5.51
N VAL A 78 -12.69 2.09 6.81
CA VAL A 78 -11.67 2.46 7.81
C VAL A 78 -10.31 1.81 7.51
N THR A 79 -10.31 0.56 7.03
CA THR A 79 -9.14 -0.17 6.52
C THR A 79 -8.44 0.57 5.38
N THR A 80 -9.21 0.99 4.36
CA THR A 80 -8.72 1.80 3.23
C THR A 80 -8.16 3.15 3.71
N PHE A 81 -8.87 3.82 4.62
CA PHE A 81 -8.40 5.06 5.24
C PHE A 81 -7.07 4.88 5.97
N LEU A 82 -6.94 3.85 6.82
CA LEU A 82 -5.68 3.56 7.54
C LEU A 82 -4.53 3.24 6.57
N GLY A 83 -4.80 2.50 5.48
CA GLY A 83 -3.81 2.27 4.42
C GLY A 83 -3.30 3.58 3.79
N ASN A 84 -4.19 4.54 3.56
CA ASN A 84 -3.80 5.87 3.05
C ASN A 84 -3.02 6.69 4.08
N VAL A 85 -3.37 6.61 5.36
CA VAL A 85 -2.61 7.25 6.44
C VAL A 85 -1.20 6.65 6.53
N ILE A 86 -1.07 5.32 6.48
CA ILE A 86 0.22 4.62 6.44
C ILE A 86 1.06 5.10 5.26
N ARG A 87 0.48 5.16 4.06
CA ARG A 87 1.15 5.70 2.86
C ARG A 87 1.68 7.12 3.09
N SER A 88 0.86 7.98 3.69
CA SER A 88 1.24 9.36 3.97
C SER A 88 2.39 9.44 4.99
N ILE A 89 2.35 8.64 6.06
CA ILE A 89 3.41 8.62 7.07
C ILE A 89 4.72 8.10 6.46
N ALA A 90 4.65 7.02 5.67
CA ALA A 90 5.81 6.50 4.97
C ALA A 90 6.42 7.55 4.03
N SER A 91 5.59 8.29 3.29
CA SER A 91 6.05 9.39 2.44
C SER A 91 6.65 10.56 3.22
N GLU A 92 6.11 10.91 4.39
CA GLU A 92 6.69 11.93 5.28
C GLU A 92 8.07 11.49 5.81
N ALA A 93 8.18 10.23 6.22
CA ALA A 93 9.41 9.65 6.76
C ALA A 93 10.50 9.46 5.70
N TYR A 94 10.12 9.36 4.42
CA TYR A 94 11.05 9.22 3.30
C TYR A 94 11.68 10.54 2.84
N GLY A 95 11.14 11.69 3.28
CA GLY A 95 11.55 12.99 2.79
C GLY A 95 10.77 13.38 1.52
N PHE A 96 10.38 14.64 1.44
CA PHE A 96 9.52 15.23 0.40
C PHE A 96 10.28 15.45 -0.93
N GLU A 97 11.04 14.47 -1.41
CA GLU A 97 11.66 14.52 -2.73
C GLU A 97 11.25 13.28 -3.54
N GLY A 98 10.70 13.55 -4.72
CA GLY A 98 9.98 12.58 -5.53
C GLY A 98 10.82 11.39 -5.97
N HIS A 99 10.09 10.33 -6.31
CA HIS A 99 10.55 9.18 -7.11
C HIS A 99 11.82 8.46 -6.62
N VAL A 100 11.57 7.30 -5.99
CA VAL A 100 12.38 6.08 -6.10
C VAL A 100 13.85 6.18 -5.64
N HIS A 101 14.10 5.79 -4.39
CA HIS A 101 15.40 5.31 -3.94
C HIS A 101 15.29 3.92 -3.29
N LEU A 102 14.69 2.96 -4.01
CA LEU A 102 15.10 1.56 -3.85
C LEU A 102 16.51 1.35 -4.45
N SER A 103 16.98 2.28 -5.29
CA SER A 103 18.31 2.27 -5.90
C SER A 103 19.43 2.67 -4.94
N GLU A 104 19.22 3.50 -3.90
CA GLU A 104 20.33 3.98 -3.06
C GLU A 104 20.88 2.91 -2.12
N GLU A 105 20.04 2.06 -1.52
CA GLU A 105 20.50 0.89 -0.76
C GLU A 105 21.17 -0.14 -1.67
N LEU A 106 20.68 -0.30 -2.90
CA LEU A 106 21.28 -1.15 -3.92
C LEU A 106 22.64 -0.61 -4.39
N GLU A 107 22.77 0.71 -4.58
CA GLU A 107 24.01 1.40 -4.95
C GLU A 107 25.03 1.41 -3.82
N ALA A 108 24.59 1.52 -2.56
CA ALA A 108 25.45 1.41 -1.40
C ALA A 108 26.08 0.01 -1.30
N GLN A 109 25.32 -1.05 -1.65
CA GLN A 109 25.84 -2.41 -1.75
C GLN A 109 26.76 -2.63 -2.97
N GLN A 110 26.54 -1.92 -4.08
CA GLN A 110 27.43 -1.97 -5.25
C GLN A 110 28.80 -1.33 -5.00
N ARG A 111 28.88 -0.26 -4.19
CA ARG A 111 30.17 0.39 -3.87
C ARG A 111 31.12 -0.47 -3.03
N THR A 112 30.62 -1.53 -2.38
CA THR A 112 31.44 -2.48 -1.61
C THR A 112 31.99 -3.65 -2.44
N ALA A 113 31.51 -3.88 -3.65
CA ALA A 113 31.99 -4.96 -4.52
C ALA A 113 33.05 -4.46 -5.52
N SER A 114 34.24 -4.15 -5.01
CA SER A 114 35.43 -4.00 -5.86
C SER A 114 35.87 -5.37 -6.34
N GLY A 115 35.69 -5.66 -7.63
CA GLY A 115 36.27 -6.85 -8.26
C GLY A 115 35.53 -7.33 -9.48
N LEU A 116 35.94 -6.82 -10.64
CA LEU A 116 35.69 -7.37 -11.98
C LEU A 116 35.60 -8.91 -11.93
N THR A 117 34.40 -9.48 -12.04
CA THR A 117 34.19 -10.92 -11.87
C THR A 117 34.13 -11.61 -13.22
N ASP A 118 35.14 -12.45 -13.43
CA ASP A 118 35.30 -13.46 -14.46
C ASP A 118 34.03 -14.33 -14.62
N LEU A 119 33.50 -14.40 -15.86
CA LEU A 119 32.23 -15.01 -16.25
C LEU A 119 32.20 -16.55 -16.19
N THR A 120 33.09 -17.20 -15.42
CA THR A 120 33.27 -18.66 -15.44
C THR A 120 33.02 -19.36 -14.10
N LYS A 121 32.49 -18.69 -13.08
CA LYS A 121 32.19 -19.33 -11.79
C LYS A 121 30.68 -19.46 -11.52
N SER A 122 30.31 -20.69 -11.15
CA SER A 122 29.04 -21.13 -10.58
C SER A 122 28.26 -19.98 -9.93
N ALA A 123 27.02 -19.77 -10.38
CA ALA A 123 26.12 -18.71 -9.92
C ALA A 123 26.17 -18.59 -8.40
N ASP A 124 26.73 -17.47 -7.91
CA ASP A 124 26.69 -17.10 -6.52
C ASP A 124 25.22 -16.91 -6.12
N PRO A 125 24.70 -17.62 -5.11
CA PRO A 125 23.34 -17.41 -4.64
C PRO A 125 23.09 -15.96 -4.22
N ALA A 126 24.11 -15.23 -3.75
CA ALA A 126 23.99 -13.81 -3.45
C ALA A 126 23.76 -12.96 -4.71
N ALA A 127 24.50 -13.22 -5.80
CA ALA A 127 24.30 -12.55 -7.08
C ALA A 127 22.91 -12.84 -7.67
N SER A 128 22.45 -14.10 -7.57
CA SER A 128 21.09 -14.49 -7.98
C SER A 128 20.00 -13.76 -7.18
N THR A 129 20.21 -13.54 -5.88
CA THR A 129 19.25 -12.78 -5.06
C THR A 129 19.24 -11.29 -5.37
N MET A 130 20.39 -10.70 -5.70
CA MET A 130 20.49 -9.29 -6.10
C MET A 130 19.81 -9.04 -7.45
N ASP A 131 20.00 -9.94 -8.41
CA ASP A 131 19.34 -9.87 -9.72
C ASP A 131 17.83 -9.98 -9.59
N ALA A 132 17.34 -10.89 -8.73
CA ALA A 132 15.91 -11.02 -8.44
C ALA A 132 15.32 -9.75 -7.80
N GLN A 133 16.03 -9.15 -6.85
CA GLN A 133 15.59 -7.89 -6.20
C GLN A 133 15.55 -6.72 -7.19
N LYS A 134 16.54 -6.64 -8.09
CA LYS A 134 16.59 -5.62 -9.14
C LYS A 134 15.40 -5.76 -10.10
N ILE A 135 15.12 -6.97 -10.56
CA ILE A 135 13.96 -7.25 -11.44
C ILE A 135 12.66 -6.87 -10.73
N LEU A 136 12.50 -7.22 -9.45
CA LEU A 136 11.31 -6.83 -8.68
C LEU A 136 11.16 -5.31 -8.57
N ALA A 137 12.25 -4.58 -8.32
CA ALA A 137 12.24 -3.12 -8.25
C ALA A 137 11.82 -2.47 -9.57
N GLU A 138 12.35 -2.95 -10.69
CA GLU A 138 12.02 -2.45 -12.03
C GLU A 138 10.56 -2.75 -12.41
N VAL A 139 10.07 -3.93 -12.07
CA VAL A 139 8.65 -4.30 -12.25
C VAL A 139 7.73 -3.41 -11.42
N VAL A 140 8.08 -3.16 -10.14
CA VAL A 140 7.29 -2.28 -9.28
C VAL A 140 7.27 -0.85 -9.82
N ALA A 141 8.41 -0.34 -10.30
CA ALA A 141 8.49 0.96 -10.94
C ALA A 141 7.58 1.08 -12.18
N ALA A 142 7.32 -0.04 -12.88
CA ALA A 142 6.39 -0.05 -14.01
C ALA A 142 4.93 0.25 -13.59
N PHE A 143 4.55 0.15 -12.31
CA PHE A 143 3.19 0.51 -11.89
C PHE A 143 3.00 2.03 -11.68
N ASP A 144 4.02 2.85 -11.94
CA ASP A 144 3.93 4.32 -11.91
C ASP A 144 3.37 4.87 -10.59
N GLY A 145 3.63 4.19 -9.47
CA GLY A 145 3.18 4.56 -8.12
C GLY A 145 1.71 4.24 -7.81
N ASP A 146 1.04 3.42 -8.63
CA ASP A 146 -0.29 2.86 -8.33
C ASP A 146 -0.20 1.83 -7.20
N ALA A 147 -0.32 2.31 -5.97
CA ALA A 147 -0.23 1.50 -4.75
C ALA A 147 -1.18 0.29 -4.75
N MET A 148 -2.35 0.39 -5.40
CA MET A 148 -3.28 -0.74 -5.48
C MET A 148 -2.79 -1.81 -6.46
N ALA A 149 -2.18 -1.41 -7.57
CA ALA A 149 -1.54 -2.34 -8.51
C ALA A 149 -0.33 -3.02 -7.86
N GLU A 150 0.47 -2.26 -7.10
CA GLU A 150 1.64 -2.78 -6.37
C GLU A 150 1.23 -3.77 -5.26
N MET A 151 0.21 -3.46 -4.46
CA MET A 151 -0.31 -4.40 -3.45
C MET A 151 -0.94 -5.64 -4.09
N MET A 152 -1.58 -5.52 -5.25
CA MET A 152 -2.06 -6.68 -6.02
C MET A 152 -0.90 -7.55 -6.50
N PHE A 153 0.17 -6.93 -6.99
CA PHE A 153 1.37 -7.64 -7.43
C PHE A 153 2.07 -8.35 -6.26
N ASP A 154 2.25 -7.68 -5.12
CA ASP A 154 2.78 -8.29 -3.89
C ASP A 154 1.92 -9.48 -3.44
N GLY A 155 0.59 -9.35 -3.50
CA GLY A 155 -0.33 -10.45 -3.18
C GLY A 155 -0.16 -11.66 -4.10
N ILE A 156 0.06 -11.44 -5.39
CA ILE A 156 0.33 -12.51 -6.37
C ILE A 156 1.68 -13.18 -6.08
N ILE A 157 2.73 -12.42 -5.75
CA ILE A 157 4.03 -12.97 -5.35
C ILE A 157 3.90 -13.82 -4.08
N ASP A 158 3.10 -13.37 -3.12
CA ASP A 158 2.82 -14.09 -1.88
C ASP A 158 1.94 -15.34 -2.09
N GLY A 159 1.52 -15.64 -3.32
CA GLY A 159 0.67 -16.78 -3.67
C GLY A 159 -0.81 -16.60 -3.29
N VAL A 160 -1.23 -15.38 -2.94
CA VAL A 160 -2.63 -15.04 -2.62
C VAL A 160 -3.36 -14.74 -3.94
N GLU A 161 -4.41 -15.50 -4.24
CA GLU A 161 -5.09 -15.39 -5.54
C GLU A 161 -6.62 -15.27 -5.44
N GLY A 162 -7.24 -14.87 -6.56
CA GLY A 162 -8.68 -14.96 -6.76
C GLY A 162 -9.51 -14.21 -5.72
N GLN A 163 -10.45 -14.91 -5.11
CA GLN A 163 -11.39 -14.33 -4.14
C GLN A 163 -10.68 -13.84 -2.87
N GLU A 164 -9.63 -14.53 -2.43
CA GLU A 164 -8.89 -14.15 -1.22
C GLU A 164 -8.17 -12.82 -1.45
N LEU A 165 -7.46 -12.67 -2.57
CA LEU A 165 -6.80 -11.41 -2.93
C LEU A 165 -7.82 -10.28 -3.14
N ARG A 166 -8.96 -10.59 -3.77
CA ARG A 166 -10.02 -9.61 -3.95
C ARG A 166 -10.58 -9.10 -2.62
N GLN A 167 -10.83 -10.01 -1.68
CA GLN A 167 -11.29 -9.66 -0.35
C GLN A 167 -10.22 -8.84 0.38
N LEU A 168 -8.95 -9.22 0.30
CA LEU A 168 -7.84 -8.48 0.90
C LEU A 168 -7.76 -7.04 0.37
N LEU A 169 -7.94 -6.82 -0.93
CA LEU A 169 -7.85 -5.49 -1.53
C LEU A 169 -9.16 -4.67 -1.46
N GLU A 170 -10.24 -5.23 -0.89
CA GLU A 170 -11.57 -4.59 -0.81
C GLU A 170 -12.13 -4.13 -2.17
N LEU A 171 -11.77 -4.83 -3.24
CA LEU A 171 -12.19 -4.48 -4.59
C LEU A 171 -13.52 -5.16 -4.97
N SER A 172 -14.35 -4.42 -5.70
CA SER A 172 -15.47 -5.02 -6.42
C SER A 172 -14.93 -6.04 -7.43
N GLN A 173 -15.75 -7.00 -7.85
CA GLN A 173 -15.32 -7.98 -8.87
C GLN A 173 -14.84 -7.29 -10.15
N LYS A 174 -15.56 -6.25 -10.58
CA LYS A 174 -15.23 -5.46 -11.77
C LYS A 174 -13.89 -4.73 -11.62
N ASP A 175 -13.65 -4.09 -10.48
CA ASP A 175 -12.41 -3.33 -10.24
C ASP A 175 -11.22 -4.28 -10.08
N PHE A 176 -11.43 -5.42 -9.42
CA PHE A 176 -10.43 -6.47 -9.29
C PHE A 176 -10.02 -7.02 -10.66
N ASP A 177 -10.96 -7.39 -11.52
CA ASP A 177 -10.67 -7.92 -12.84
C ASP A 177 -9.98 -6.88 -13.73
N SER A 178 -10.41 -5.61 -13.62
CA SER A 178 -9.80 -4.49 -14.34
C SER A 178 -8.37 -4.26 -13.88
N LYS A 179 -8.12 -4.23 -12.57
CA LYS A 179 -6.79 -4.03 -11.99
C LYS A 179 -5.87 -5.21 -12.26
N ARG A 180 -6.37 -6.45 -12.19
CA ARG A 180 -5.61 -7.66 -12.53
C ARG A 180 -5.18 -7.67 -14.00
N ARG A 181 -6.06 -7.25 -14.92
CA ARG A 181 -5.71 -7.08 -16.34
C ARG A 181 -4.65 -6.00 -16.55
N PHE A 182 -4.76 -4.89 -15.82
CA PHE A 182 -3.75 -3.82 -15.84
C PHE A 182 -2.38 -4.32 -15.38
N VAL A 183 -2.32 -4.98 -14.21
CA VAL A 183 -1.07 -5.58 -13.68
C VAL A 183 -0.47 -6.55 -14.69
N ARG A 184 -1.27 -7.50 -15.21
CA ARG A 184 -0.80 -8.47 -16.21
C ARG A 184 -0.27 -7.81 -17.48
N ARG A 185 -0.94 -6.78 -17.98
CA ARG A 185 -0.48 -6.04 -19.17
C ARG A 185 0.88 -5.41 -18.91
N ARG A 186 1.05 -4.75 -17.77
CA ARG A 186 2.31 -4.07 -17.44
C ARG A 186 3.48 -5.05 -17.28
N LEU A 187 3.23 -6.22 -16.69
CA LEU A 187 4.21 -7.31 -16.60
C LEU A 187 4.61 -7.84 -17.98
N ASN A 188 3.64 -8.04 -18.88
CA ASN A 188 3.93 -8.46 -20.25
C ASN A 188 4.75 -7.41 -21.01
N ASP A 189 4.36 -6.13 -20.93
CA ASP A 189 5.08 -5.01 -21.56
C ASP A 189 6.52 -4.91 -21.02
N TYR A 190 6.72 -5.15 -19.72
CA TYR A 190 8.03 -5.20 -19.11
C TYR A 190 8.87 -6.38 -19.62
N ALA A 191 8.29 -7.58 -19.70
CA ALA A 191 8.98 -8.78 -20.20
C ALA A 191 9.36 -8.66 -21.69
N GLU A 192 8.54 -7.98 -22.50
CA GLU A 192 8.86 -7.70 -23.91
C GLU A 192 10.02 -6.70 -24.06
N ARG A 193 10.12 -5.73 -23.16
CA ARG A 193 11.23 -4.75 -23.14
C ARG A 193 12.52 -5.32 -22.53
N ASN A 194 12.41 -6.37 -21.72
CA ASN A 194 13.52 -7.01 -21.02
C ASN A 194 13.56 -8.52 -21.31
N PRO A 195 13.96 -8.93 -22.54
CA PRO A 195 13.90 -10.32 -22.97
C PRO A 195 14.80 -11.28 -22.16
N HIS A 196 15.74 -10.75 -21.38
CA HIS A 196 16.61 -11.52 -20.48
C HIS A 196 15.90 -12.00 -19.20
N VAL A 197 14.66 -11.56 -18.94
CA VAL A 197 13.86 -11.91 -17.76
C VAL A 197 12.91 -13.10 -18.03
N ARG A 198 12.88 -13.62 -19.27
CA ARG A 198 11.99 -14.70 -19.71
C ARG A 198 12.53 -16.10 -19.44
#